data_AF-A0A1X1T327-F1
#
_entry.id   AF-A0A1X1T327-F1
#
_cell.length_a   1.000
_cell.length_b   1.000
_cell.length_c   1.000
_cell.angle_alpha   90.00
_cell.angle_beta   90.00
_cell.angle_gamma   90.00
#
_symmetry.space_group_name_H-M   'P 1'
#
loop_
_entity.id
_entity.type
_entity.pdbx_description
1 polymer ?
#
loop_
_entity_poly.entity_id
_entity_poly.type
_entity_poly.pdbx_seq_one_letter_code
_entity_poly.pdbx_strand_id
1 'polypeptide(L)'
;MLSSRVYVWQEFRRMTPEQVLRVIPAFHPVWDHTDPDVLSFADAHAGHGNFRSWAKLTAHTVRALQRLDRDRIDREVLGSVFAKMSGRSG
;
A
#
# COMPACT_ATOMS: atom_id res chain seq x y z
N MET A 1 20.32 0.73 -30.66
CA MET A 1 19.48 0.39 -29.49
C MET A 1 20.39 -0.05 -28.35
N LEU A 2 20.20 0.52 -27.14
CA LEU A 2 21.06 0.34 -25.95
C LEU A 2 20.84 -1.00 -25.19
N SER A 3 19.96 -1.88 -25.67
CA SER A 3 19.62 -3.15 -25.02
C SER A 3 20.83 -4.10 -24.88
N SER A 4 21.85 -3.98 -25.73
CA SER A 4 23.10 -4.76 -25.63
C SER A 4 23.98 -4.39 -24.43
N ARG A 5 23.69 -3.28 -23.73
CA ARG A 5 24.42 -2.84 -22.51
C ARG A 5 23.70 -3.21 -21.21
N VAL A 6 22.55 -3.87 -21.29
CA VAL A 6 21.82 -4.33 -20.10
C VAL A 6 22.34 -5.73 -19.74
N TYR A 7 23.13 -5.82 -18.67
CA TYR A 7 23.67 -7.08 -18.18
C TYR A 7 22.58 -8.03 -17.64
N VAL A 8 21.55 -7.48 -16.99
CA VAL A 8 20.39 -8.24 -16.51
C VAL A 8 19.13 -7.39 -16.54
N TRP A 9 18.01 -8.00 -16.89
CA TRP A 9 16.69 -7.42 -16.74
C TRP A 9 16.08 -7.94 -15.44
N GLN A 10 16.12 -7.12 -14.39
CA GLN A 10 15.49 -7.48 -13.12
C GLN A 10 13.98 -7.23 -13.22
N GLU A 11 13.20 -8.30 -13.17
CA GLU A 11 11.75 -8.23 -13.09
C GLU A 11 11.32 -8.21 -11.61
N PHE A 12 10.44 -7.28 -11.24
CA PHE A 12 9.76 -7.27 -9.95
C PHE A 12 8.34 -7.79 -10.13
N ARG A 13 8.00 -8.87 -9.43
CA ARG A 13 6.66 -9.46 -9.45
C ARG A 13 5.82 -8.87 -8.32
N ARG A 14 4.50 -8.95 -8.50
CA ARG A 14 3.55 -8.65 -7.42
C ARG A 14 3.76 -9.65 -6.29
N MET A 15 3.62 -9.18 -5.07
CA MET A 15 3.53 -10.02 -3.89
C MET A 15 2.27 -10.86 -3.94
N THR A 16 2.37 -12.11 -3.50
CA THR A 16 1.23 -12.96 -3.13
C THR A 16 0.53 -12.38 -1.89
N PRO A 17 -0.74 -12.75 -1.62
CA PRO A 17 -1.43 -12.36 -0.39
C PRO A 17 -0.62 -12.67 0.88
N GLU A 18 0.02 -13.84 0.93
CA GLU A 18 0.85 -14.27 2.07
C GLU A 18 2.16 -13.48 2.19
N GLN A 19 2.66 -12.94 1.09
CA GLN A 19 3.80 -12.02 1.11
C GLN A 19 3.37 -10.63 1.56
N VAL A 20 2.19 -10.15 1.15
CA VAL A 20 1.63 -8.87 1.60
C VAL A 20 1.52 -8.84 3.13
N LEU A 21 0.89 -9.86 3.72
CA LEU A 21 0.71 -9.96 5.17
C LEU A 21 2.01 -10.00 5.97
N ARG A 22 3.12 -10.40 5.33
CA ARG A 22 4.45 -10.48 5.96
C ARG A 22 5.26 -9.22 5.75
N VAL A 23 5.21 -8.65 4.54
CA VAL A 23 6.09 -7.57 4.11
C VAL A 23 5.54 -6.21 4.49
N ILE A 24 4.23 -6.01 4.37
CA ILE A 24 3.62 -4.68 4.57
C ILE A 24 3.67 -4.20 6.02
N PRO A 25 3.45 -5.04 7.05
CA PRO A 25 3.65 -4.59 8.43
C PRO A 25 5.06 -4.04 8.69
N ALA A 26 6.07 -4.68 8.10
CA ALA A 26 7.47 -4.24 8.20
C ALA A 26 7.84 -3.07 7.27
N PHE A 27 6.99 -2.73 6.29
CA PHE A 27 7.30 -1.70 5.30
C PHE A 27 7.25 -0.29 5.90
N HIS A 28 6.27 -0.01 6.77
CA HIS A 28 6.11 1.31 7.39
C HIS A 28 5.38 1.20 8.74
N PRO A 29 5.76 1.98 9.77
CA PRO A 29 5.17 1.88 11.11
C PRO A 29 3.65 2.02 11.18
N VAL A 30 3.05 2.72 10.21
CA VAL A 30 1.59 2.85 10.10
C VAL A 30 0.89 1.49 9.95
N TRP A 31 1.59 0.45 9.47
CA TRP A 31 1.03 -0.89 9.22
C TRP A 31 1.39 -1.93 10.27
N ASP A 32 2.35 -1.68 11.17
CA ASP A 32 3.02 -2.68 12.03
C ASP A 32 2.05 -3.54 12.86
N HIS A 33 0.99 -2.92 13.41
CA HIS A 33 -0.01 -3.60 14.22
C HIS A 33 -1.40 -3.61 13.59
N THR A 34 -1.46 -3.50 12.26
CA THR A 34 -2.73 -3.55 11.53
C THR A 34 -3.26 -4.98 11.49
N ASP A 35 -4.56 -5.13 11.73
CA ASP A 35 -5.25 -6.40 11.60
C ASP A 35 -5.04 -7.02 10.18
N PRO A 36 -4.67 -8.31 10.06
CA PRO A 36 -4.50 -8.99 8.78
C PRO A 36 -5.69 -8.85 7.82
N ASP A 37 -6.92 -8.79 8.33
CA ASP A 37 -8.12 -8.61 7.51
C ASP A 37 -8.21 -7.19 6.93
N VAL A 38 -7.74 -6.20 7.68
CA VAL A 38 -7.65 -4.81 7.23
C VAL A 38 -6.54 -4.67 6.18
N LEU A 39 -5.41 -5.35 6.36
CA LEU A 39 -4.34 -5.40 5.35
C LEU A 39 -4.79 -6.11 4.06
N SER A 40 -5.48 -7.24 4.17
CA SER A 40 -6.03 -7.96 3.03
C SER A 40 -7.06 -7.13 2.27
N PHE A 41 -7.92 -6.41 3.01
CA PHE A 41 -8.87 -5.47 2.42
C PHE A 41 -8.17 -4.32 1.69
N ALA A 42 -7.12 -3.74 2.29
CA ALA A 42 -6.30 -2.71 1.66
C ALA A 42 -5.61 -3.19 0.38
N ASP A 43 -5.06 -4.41 0.38
CA ASP A 43 -4.43 -4.98 -0.80
C ASP A 43 -5.45 -5.20 -1.92
N ALA A 44 -6.60 -5.78 -1.59
CA ALA A 44 -7.64 -6.08 -2.56
C ALA A 44 -8.17 -4.82 -3.28
N HIS A 45 -8.18 -3.67 -2.60
CA HIS A 45 -8.76 -2.43 -3.14
C HIS A 45 -7.74 -1.47 -3.74
N ALA A 46 -6.49 -1.46 -3.27
CA ALA A 46 -5.51 -0.45 -3.68
C ALA A 46 -4.07 -0.98 -3.81
N GLY A 47 -3.67 -1.96 -3.00
CA GLY A 47 -2.29 -2.47 -2.98
C GLY A 47 -1.96 -3.40 -4.17
N HIS A 48 -2.83 -4.37 -4.45
CA HIS A 48 -2.72 -5.40 -5.48
C HIS A 48 -1.35 -6.10 -5.53
N GLY A 49 -0.74 -6.33 -4.38
CA GLY A 49 0.62 -6.88 -4.24
C GLY A 49 1.72 -6.00 -4.84
N ASN A 50 1.41 -4.79 -5.31
CA ASN A 50 2.36 -3.90 -5.97
C ASN A 50 2.97 -2.91 -4.97
N PHE A 51 4.27 -2.99 -4.77
CA PHE A 51 4.96 -2.18 -3.77
C PHE A 51 4.83 -0.66 -4.01
N ARG A 52 4.78 -0.22 -5.27
CA ARG A 52 4.56 1.20 -5.61
C ARG A 52 3.15 1.66 -5.23
N SER A 53 2.14 0.82 -5.47
CA SER A 53 0.77 1.09 -5.00
C SER A 53 0.70 1.16 -3.48
N TRP A 54 1.38 0.25 -2.77
CA TRP A 54 1.49 0.26 -1.31
C TRP A 54 2.18 1.51 -0.76
N ALA A 55 3.24 2.00 -1.42
CA ALA A 55 3.88 3.26 -1.06
C ALA A 55 2.92 4.45 -1.23
N LYS A 56 2.17 4.50 -2.33
CA LYS A 56 1.13 5.53 -2.54
C LYS A 56 0.05 5.45 -1.45
N LEU A 57 -0.47 4.25 -1.19
CA LEU A 57 -1.48 4.01 -0.16
C LEU A 57 -0.99 4.48 1.21
N THR A 58 0.23 4.10 1.60
CA THR A 58 0.87 4.51 2.87
C THR A 58 0.89 6.03 3.03
N ALA A 59 1.29 6.77 2.00
CA ALA A 59 1.32 8.23 2.04
C ALA A 59 -0.07 8.85 2.25
N HIS A 60 -1.12 8.27 1.65
CA HIS A 60 -2.50 8.73 1.86
C HIS A 60 -3.03 8.34 3.24
N THR A 61 -2.69 7.15 3.74
CA THR A 61 -3.09 6.69 5.08
C THR A 61 -2.52 7.58 6.17
N VAL A 62 -1.23 7.91 6.12
CA VAL A 62 -0.58 8.80 7.11
C VAL A 62 -1.28 10.17 7.14
N ARG A 63 -1.57 10.75 5.97
CA ARG A 63 -2.31 12.03 5.88
C ARG A 63 -3.74 11.92 6.39
N ALA A 64 -4.42 10.79 6.16
CA ALA A 64 -5.78 10.58 6.63
C ALA A 64 -5.84 10.47 8.15
N LEU A 65 -4.92 9.71 8.76
CA LEU A 65 -4.81 9.57 10.22
C LEU A 65 -4.57 10.92 10.89
N GLN A 66 -3.63 11.72 10.37
CA GLN A 66 -3.37 13.09 10.87
C GLN A 66 -4.60 13.98 10.77
N ARG A 67 -5.32 13.95 9.64
CA ARG A 67 -6.51 14.78 9.42
C ARG A 67 -7.69 14.36 10.31
N LEU A 68 -7.83 13.07 10.59
CA LEU A 68 -8.92 12.50 11.39
C LEU A 68 -8.60 12.50 12.88
N ASP A 69 -7.38 12.87 13.28
CA ASP A 69 -6.87 12.74 14.65
C ASP A 69 -7.01 11.32 15.19
N ARG A 70 -6.54 10.35 14.39
CA ARG A 70 -6.58 8.91 14.69
C ARG A 70 -5.18 8.33 14.71
N ASP A 71 -4.96 7.36 15.57
CA ASP A 71 -3.69 6.65 15.76
C ASP A 71 -3.67 5.25 15.11
N ARG A 72 -4.85 4.67 14.86
CA ARG A 72 -5.01 3.31 14.32
C ARG A 72 -5.76 3.29 12.99
N ILE A 73 -5.37 2.33 12.13
CA ILE A 73 -6.04 2.04 10.87
C ILE A 73 -7.18 1.07 11.12
N ASP A 74 -8.35 1.42 10.62
CA ASP A 74 -9.53 0.55 10.52
C ASP A 74 -10.17 0.69 9.12
N ARG A 75 -11.28 -0.01 8.89
CA ARG A 75 -11.99 0.04 7.60
C ARG A 75 -12.57 1.43 7.28
N GLU A 76 -12.90 2.23 8.29
CA GLU A 76 -13.44 3.58 8.10
C GLU A 76 -12.35 4.53 7.60
N VAL A 77 -11.18 4.50 8.24
CA VAL A 77 -9.99 5.25 7.79
C VAL A 77 -9.64 4.86 6.35
N LEU A 78 -9.61 3.55 6.04
CA LEU A 78 -9.33 3.09 4.67
C LEU A 78 -10.39 3.53 3.66
N GLY A 79 -11.67 3.56 4.03
CA GLY A 79 -12.73 4.11 3.19
C GLY A 79 -12.47 5.57 2.81
N SER A 80 -12.05 6.40 3.78
CA SER A 80 -11.68 7.79 3.52
C SER A 80 -10.44 7.91 2.62
N VAL A 81 -9.43 7.05 2.83
CA VAL A 81 -8.23 6.99 2.01
C VAL A 81 -8.57 6.65 0.57
N PHE A 82 -9.39 5.61 0.34
CA PHE A 82 -9.80 5.20 -1.00
C PHE A 82 -10.60 6.28 -1.72
N ALA A 83 -11.53 6.94 -1.03
CA ALA A 83 -12.28 8.06 -1.58
C ALA A 83 -11.36 9.22 -2.03
N LYS A 84 -10.27 9.47 -1.29
CA LYS A 84 -9.28 10.48 -1.70
C LYS A 84 -8.35 10.03 -2.81
N MET A 85 -8.04 8.73 -2.90
CA MET A 85 -7.23 8.18 -3.98
C MET A 85 -8.00 8.12 -5.31
N SER A 86 -9.31 7.86 -5.27
CA SER A 86 -10.18 7.86 -6.45
C SER A 86 -10.52 9.27 -6.93
N GLY A 87 -10.61 10.24 -6.01
CA GLY A 87 -10.94 11.63 -6.30
C GLY A 87 -9.81 12.51 -6.83
N ARG A 88 -8.62 11.97 -7.16
CA ARG A 88 -7.50 12.77 -7.71
C ARG A 88 -6.75 12.03 -8.83
N SER A 89 -7.38 12.01 -9.99
CA SER A 89 -6.73 11.98 -11.31
C SER A 89 -6.77 13.41 -11.84
N GLY A 90 -5.83 14.24 -11.43
CA GLY A 90 -5.70 15.64 -11.83
C GLY A 90 -4.32 16.15 -11.47
#